data_AF-A0A554VNP9-F1
#
_entry.id   AF-A0A554VNP9-F1
#
_cell.length_a   1.000
_cell.length_b   1.000
_cell.length_c   1.000
_cell.angle_alpha   90.00
_cell.angle_beta   90.00
_cell.angle_gamma   90.00
#
_symmetry.space_group_name_H-M   'P 1'
#
loop_
_entity.id
_entity.type
_entity.pdbx_description
1 polymer ?
#
loop_
_entity_poly.entity_id
_entity_poly.type
_entity_poly.pdbx_seq_one_letter_code
_entity_poly.pdbx_strand_id
1 'polypeptide(L)' 'MRRLTVRQRVEIWLQTYGHLFNKNAIEREIHISRGTLQKYFKYDKRIRDQDIKELHRLIKEFHKFIKKNEGIQNSK' A
#
# COMPACT_ATOMS: atom_id res chain seq x y z
N MET A 1 17.39 -3.21 -15.90
CA MET A 1 15.98 -3.04 -15.45
C MET A 1 15.72 -1.60 -15.04
N ARG A 2 14.66 -0.95 -15.54
CA ARG A 2 14.27 0.40 -15.10
C ARG A 2 13.75 0.36 -13.66
N ARG A 3 14.10 1.35 -12.83
CA ARG A 3 13.58 1.47 -11.46
C ARG A 3 12.09 1.80 -11.50
N LEU A 4 11.28 1.06 -10.74
CA LEU A 4 9.86 1.34 -10.60
C LEU A 4 9.63 2.68 -9.86
N THR A 5 8.69 3.47 -10.37
CA THR A 5 8.22 4.70 -9.72
C THR A 5 7.45 4.40 -8.45
N VAL A 6 7.24 5.40 -7.60
CA VAL A 6 6.44 5.25 -6.37
C VAL A 6 5.02 4.75 -6.69
N ARG A 7 4.37 5.34 -7.70
CA ARG A 7 3.05 4.92 -8.15
C ARG A 7 3.02 3.45 -8.56
N GLN A 8 3.95 3.04 -9.43
CA GLN A 8 4.02 1.66 -9.90
C GLN A 8 4.18 0.67 -8.74
N ARG A 9 5.00 1.00 -7.74
CA ARG A 9 5.18 0.14 -6.55
C ARG A 9 3.88 0.00 -5.75
N VAL A 10 3.16 1.10 -5.55
CA VAL A 10 1.87 1.09 -4.83
C VAL A 10 0.83 0.31 -5.60
N GLU A 11 0.70 0.55 -6.91
CA GLU A 11 -0.29 -0.12 -7.75
C GLU A 11 -0.02 -1.64 -7.83
N ILE A 12 1.24 -2.05 -8.00
CA ILE A 12 1.63 -3.47 -7.93
C ILE A 12 1.30 -4.06 -6.56
N TRP A 13 1.63 -3.36 -5.46
CA TRP A 13 1.32 -3.87 -4.11
C TRP A 13 -0.19 -4.02 -3.88
N LEU A 14 -0.99 -3.05 -4.35
CA LEU A 14 -2.46 -3.10 -4.30
C LEU A 14 -3.01 -4.25 -5.14
N GLN A 15 -2.47 -4.51 -6.33
CA GLN A 15 -2.90 -5.63 -7.18
C GLN A 15 -2.55 -6.98 -6.55
N THR A 16 -1.33 -7.11 -6.03
CA THR A 16 -0.84 -8.37 -5.44
C THR A 16 -1.52 -8.68 -4.11
N TYR A 17 -1.64 -7.69 -3.22
CA TYR A 17 -2.04 -7.92 -1.82
C TYR A 17 -3.32 -7.20 -1.41
N GLY A 18 -3.89 -6.33 -2.24
CA GLY A 18 -5.06 -5.52 -1.88
C GLY A 18 -6.33 -6.31 -1.58
N HIS A 19 -6.38 -7.59 -1.96
CA HIS A 19 -7.46 -8.51 -1.58
C HIS A 19 -7.38 -8.95 -0.11
N LEU A 20 -6.20 -8.91 0.52
CA LEU A 20 -5.97 -9.30 1.91
C LEU A 20 -6.42 -8.24 2.92
N PHE A 21 -6.50 -6.98 2.49
CA PHE A 21 -6.75 -5.86 3.40
C PHE A 21 -8.19 -5.35 3.36
N ASN A 22 -8.66 -4.89 4.52
CA ASN A 22 -9.86 -4.08 4.61
C ASN A 22 -9.59 -2.69 4.03
N LYS A 23 -10.12 -2.44 2.84
CA LYS A 23 -9.93 -1.19 2.08
C LYS A 23 -10.38 0.04 2.87
N ASN A 24 -11.52 -0.05 3.56
CA ASN A 24 -12.03 1.06 4.38
C ASN A 24 -11.12 1.35 5.59
N ALA A 25 -10.43 0.33 6.12
CA ALA A 25 -9.49 0.51 7.21
C ALA A 25 -8.25 1.28 6.73
N ILE A 26 -7.67 0.88 5.59
CA ILE A 26 -6.55 1.60 4.96
C ILE A 26 -6.96 3.05 4.68
N GLU A 27 -8.11 3.27 4.06
CA GLU A 27 -8.56 4.62 3.70
C GLU A 27 -8.67 5.55 4.91
N ARG A 28 -9.13 5.05 6.06
CA ARG A 28 -9.17 5.81 7.32
C ARG A 28 -7.78 6.10 7.87
N GLU A 29 -6.89 5.12 7.82
CA GLU A 29 -5.51 5.25 8.34
C GLU A 29 -4.73 6.34 7.61
N ILE A 30 -4.88 6.42 6.29
CA ILE A 30 -4.19 7.43 5.47
C ILE A 30 -5.06 8.66 5.16
N HIS A 31 -6.20 8.81 5.85
CA HIS A 31 -7.11 9.95 5.73
C HIS A 31 -7.57 10.29 4.29
N ILE A 32 -7.80 9.29 3.46
CA ILE A 32 -8.34 9.48 2.10
C ILE A 32 -9.85 9.23 2.05
N SER A 33 -10.51 9.74 1.00
CA SER A 33 -11.95 9.59 0.85
C SER A 33 -12.38 8.13 0.82
N ARG A 34 -13.44 7.80 1.57
CA ARG A 34 -14.01 6.45 1.62
C ARG A 34 -14.42 5.96 0.22
N GLY A 35 -14.07 4.71 -0.08
CA GLY A 35 -14.36 4.06 -1.35
C GLY A 35 -13.39 4.43 -2.49
N THR A 36 -12.31 5.16 -2.22
CA THR A 36 -11.27 5.46 -3.21
C THR A 36 -10.59 4.18 -3.70
N LEU A 37 -10.16 3.31 -2.79
CA LEU A 37 -9.55 2.03 -3.15
C LEU A 37 -10.56 1.12 -3.81
N GLN A 38 -11.82 1.11 -3.35
CA GLN A 38 -12.88 0.35 -4.00
C GLN A 38 -13.08 0.77 -5.45
N LYS A 39 -13.11 2.08 -5.73
CA LYS A 39 -13.25 2.61 -7.10
C LYS A 39 -12.02 2.29 -7.96
N TYR A 40 -10.83 2.32 -7.38
CA TYR A 40 -9.61 1.87 -8.05
C TYR A 40 -9.74 0.40 -8.48
N PHE A 41 -10.11 -0.50 -7.58
CA PHE A 41 -10.21 -1.92 -7.91
C PHE A 41 -11.38 -2.27 -8.85
N LYS A 42 -12.54 -1.62 -8.70
CA LYS A 42 -13.75 -1.99 -9.46
C LYS A 42 -13.87 -1.29 -10.80
N TYR A 43 -13.40 -0.06 -10.90
CA TYR A 43 -13.66 0.82 -12.04
C TYR A 43 -12.38 1.34 -12.69
N ASP A 44 -11.21 0.77 -12.32
CA ASP A 44 -9.89 1.24 -12.73
C ASP A 44 -9.69 2.75 -12.52
N LYS A 45 -10.36 3.29 -11.48
CA LYS A 45 -10.30 4.73 -11.21
C LYS A 45 -8.93 5.10 -10.69
N ARG A 46 -8.24 5.98 -11.40
CA ARG A 46 -6.92 6.49 -10.99
C ARG A 46 -6.96 7.11 -9.58
N ILE A 47 -6.04 6.66 -8.73
CA ILE A 47 -5.77 7.22 -7.40
C ILE A 47 -4.96 8.52 -7.57
N ARG A 48 -5.27 9.58 -6.80
CA ARG A 48 -4.56 10.86 -6.89
C ARG A 48 -3.11 10.72 -6.42
N ASP A 49 -2.22 11.57 -6.93
CA ASP A 49 -0.80 11.47 -6.59
C ASP A 49 -0.51 11.70 -5.11
N GLN A 50 -1.30 12.53 -4.42
CA GLN A 50 -1.19 12.71 -2.97
C GLN A 50 -1.54 11.42 -2.22
N ASP A 51 -2.66 10.79 -2.56
CA ASP A 51 -3.10 9.53 -1.94
C ASP A 51 -2.09 8.38 -2.21
N ILE A 52 -1.46 8.36 -3.39
CA ILE A 52 -0.37 7.42 -3.71
C ILE A 52 0.83 7.60 -2.77
N LYS A 53 1.19 8.84 -2.42
CA LYS A 53 2.32 9.10 -1.51
C LYS A 53 2.02 8.58 -0.11
N GLU A 54 0.80 8.79 0.39
CA GLU A 54 0.38 8.29 1.70
C GLU A 54 0.31 6.76 1.74
N LEU A 55 -0.26 6.13 0.70
CA LEU A 55 -0.24 4.66 0.55
C LEU A 55 1.19 4.12 0.55
N HIS A 56 2.10 4.77 -0.18
CA HIS A 56 3.50 4.37 -0.22
C HIS A 56 4.17 4.47 1.16
N ARG A 57 3.85 5.51 1.94
CA ARG A 57 4.36 5.67 3.30
C ARG A 57 3.89 4.51 4.19
N LEU A 58 2.59 4.22 4.20
CA LEU A 58 2.01 3.11 4.97
C LEU A 58 2.65 1.76 4.61
N ILE A 59 2.83 1.48 3.32
CA ILE A 59 3.48 0.25 2.84
C ILE A 59 4.93 0.15 3.36
N LYS A 60 5.67 1.25 3.39
CA LYS A 60 7.04 1.26 3.95
C LYS A 60 7.04 0.99 5.45
N GLU A 61 6.05 1.47 6.18
CA GLU A 61 5.91 1.20 7.62
C GLU A 61 5.65 -0.29 7.88
N PHE A 62 4.76 -0.93 7.11
CA PHE A 62 4.58 -2.39 7.16
C PHE A 62 5.86 -3.16 6.85
N HIS A 63 6.56 -2.83 5.76
CA HIS A 63 7.82 -3.49 5.43
C HIS A 63 8.89 -3.29 6.51
N LYS A 64 8.98 -2.10 7.09
CA LYS A 64 9.92 -1.81 8.19
C LYS A 64 9.57 -2.63 9.43
N PHE A 65 8.28 -2.75 9.75
CA PHE A 65 7.80 -3.58 10.85
C PHE A 65 8.16 -5.05 10.63
N ILE A 66 7.84 -5.61 9.46
CA ILE A 66 8.14 -7.01 9.12
C ILE A 66 9.65 -7.26 9.23
N LYS A 67 10.48 -6.45 8.56
CA LYS A 67 11.94 -6.59 8.58
C LYS A 67 12.53 -6.54 10.01
N LYS A 68 11.99 -5.65 10.87
CA LYS A 68 12.43 -5.55 12.26
C LYS A 68 12.13 -6.83 13.05
N ASN A 69 10.99 -7.46 12.80
CA ASN A 69 10.55 -8.64 13.55
C ASN A 69 11.06 -9.97 12.96
N GLU A 70 11.33 -10.03 11.66
CA GLU A 70 12.05 -11.16 11.02
C GLU A 70 13.53 -11.21 11.43
N GLY A 71 14.14 -10.05 11.72
CA GLY A 71 15.50 -9.96 12.25
C GLY A 71 15.70 -10.57 13.65
N ILE A 72 14.62 -10.96 14.35
CA ILE A 72 14.69 -11.69 15.63
C ILE A 72 14.79 -13.21 15.40
N GLN A 73 14.46 -13.72 14.21
CA GLN A 73 14.49 -15.17 13.93
C GLN A 73 15.83 -15.71 13.43
N ASN A 74 16.78 -14.85 13.04
CA ASN A 74 18.11 -15.27 12.57
C ASN A 74 19.24 -15.09 13.60
N SER A 75 18.91 -14.84 14.86
CA SER A 75 19.85 -14.90 15.99
C SER A 75 19.44 -16.04 16.92
N LYS A 76 19.72 -17.27 16.49
CA LYS A 76 19.87 -18.44 17.36
C LYS A 76 21.06 -19.24 16.88
#